data_AF-A0A9E4M5A6-F1
#
_entry.id   AF-A0A9E4M5A6-F1
#
_cell.length_a   1.000
_cell.length_b   1.000
_cell.length_c   1.000
_cell.angle_alpha   90.00
_cell.angle_beta   90.00
_cell.angle_gamma   90.00
#
_symmetry.space_group_name_H-M   'P 1'
#
loop_
_entity.id
_entity.type
_entity.pdbx_description
1 polymer ?
#
loop_
_entity_poly.entity_id
_entity_poly.type
_entity_poly.pdbx_seq_one_letter_code
_entity_poly.pdbx_strand_id
1 'polypeptide(L)'
;MILPTGGPVLLWGMGATNRAVAAALHRRGHRFVAVDDAPEPGMRRAVAEAGGALQPPPTDDELAELMSRCGAFLPTPGLADRHRAMRVALSAGTPVLSEFDLAGAWDDRPVVAVTGTNGKTTVTTLVAAALAPSSGAVAAAGECHR
;
A
#
# COMPACT_ATOMS: atom_id res chain seq x y z
N MET A 1 -2.50 5.96 16.28
CA MET A 1 -1.43 5.09 15.74
C MET A 1 -2.09 4.09 14.82
N ILE A 2 -2.10 4.33 13.51
CA ILE A 2 -2.95 3.61 12.53
C ILE A 2 -2.37 2.26 12.10
N LEU A 3 -1.05 2.08 12.21
CA LEU A 3 -0.41 0.78 12.04
C LEU A 3 -0.36 0.05 13.39
N PRO A 4 -1.13 -1.02 13.60
CA PRO A 4 -1.02 -1.78 14.83
C PRO A 4 0.37 -2.42 14.89
N THR A 5 1.00 -2.31 16.05
CA THR A 5 2.31 -2.88 16.40
C THR A 5 2.36 -4.42 16.37
N GLY A 6 1.31 -5.09 15.84
CA GLY A 6 1.06 -6.51 15.97
C GLY A 6 1.52 -7.40 14.81
N GLY A 7 2.05 -6.87 13.70
CA GLY A 7 2.45 -7.71 12.56
C GLY A 7 2.89 -6.93 11.32
N PRO A 8 3.40 -7.61 10.27
CA PRO A 8 3.68 -6.97 8.99
C PRO A 8 2.39 -6.47 8.32
N VAL A 9 2.51 -5.49 7.43
CA VAL A 9 1.42 -5.08 6.52
C VAL A 9 1.39 -6.02 5.32
N LEU A 10 0.21 -6.55 4.96
CA LEU A 10 0.03 -7.30 3.72
C LEU A 10 -0.31 -6.35 2.58
N LEU A 11 0.56 -6.25 1.59
CA LEU A 11 0.34 -5.52 0.35
C LEU A 11 -0.16 -6.48 -0.72
N TRP A 12 -1.30 -6.20 -1.35
CA TRP A 12 -1.79 -6.99 -2.48
C TRP A 12 -1.72 -6.18 -3.77
N GLY A 13 -0.93 -6.68 -4.72
CA GLY A 13 -0.48 -5.95 -5.90
C GLY A 13 0.73 -5.07 -5.58
N MET A 14 1.74 -5.09 -6.44
CA MET A 14 2.96 -4.29 -6.33
C MET A 14 3.05 -3.25 -7.44
N GLY A 15 1.93 -2.57 -7.73
CA GLY A 15 1.88 -1.41 -8.64
C GLY A 15 2.63 -0.19 -8.09
N ALA A 16 2.58 0.94 -8.81
CA ALA A 16 3.31 2.17 -8.45
C ALA A 16 3.02 2.63 -7.00
N THR A 17 1.74 2.63 -6.60
CA THR A 17 1.32 3.01 -5.25
C THR A 17 1.90 2.09 -4.18
N ASN A 18 1.72 0.77 -4.30
CA ASN A 18 2.19 -0.17 -3.28
C ASN A 18 3.72 -0.30 -3.24
N ARG A 19 4.43 0.01 -4.33
CA ARG A 19 5.90 0.18 -4.30
C ARG A 19 6.32 1.39 -3.46
N ALA A 20 5.61 2.52 -3.57
CA ALA A 20 5.85 3.69 -2.73
C ALA A 20 5.52 3.42 -1.26
N VAL A 21 4.41 2.72 -0.99
CA VAL A 21 4.03 2.26 0.36
C VAL A 21 5.09 1.32 0.94
N ALA A 22 5.56 0.32 0.19
CA ALA A 22 6.61 -0.60 0.61
C ALA A 22 7.88 0.13 1.01
N ALA A 23 8.34 1.09 0.19
CA ALA A 23 9.49 1.92 0.51
C ALA A 23 9.25 2.78 1.77
N ALA A 24 8.06 3.35 1.93
CA ALA A 24 7.71 4.16 3.09
C ALA A 24 7.63 3.33 4.40
N LEU A 25 7.12 2.11 4.33
CA LEU A 25 7.10 1.13 5.43
C LEU A 25 8.53 0.77 5.84
N HIS A 26 9.37 0.41 4.87
CA HIS A 26 10.76 0.03 5.11
C HIS A 26 11.55 1.14 5.82
N ARG A 27 11.48 2.37 5.31
CA ARG A 27 12.18 3.53 5.91
C ARG A 27 11.74 3.83 7.35
N ARG A 28 10.51 3.46 7.71
CA ARG A 28 9.93 3.67 9.05
C ARG A 28 10.09 2.45 9.96
N GLY A 29 10.83 1.43 9.53
CA GLY A 29 11.08 0.21 10.30
C GLY A 29 9.87 -0.73 10.38
N HIS A 30 8.85 -0.54 9.54
CA HIS A 30 7.71 -1.43 9.45
C HIS A 30 7.99 -2.56 8.46
N ARG A 31 7.59 -3.78 8.82
CA ARG A 31 7.68 -4.96 7.96
C ARG A 31 6.45 -5.04 7.05
N PHE A 32 6.63 -5.62 5.88
CA PHE A 32 5.53 -5.95 4.99
C PHE A 32 5.75 -7.29 4.28
N VAL A 33 4.65 -7.87 3.83
CA VAL A 33 4.61 -9.03 2.94
C VAL A 33 3.84 -8.60 1.70
N ALA A 34 4.31 -8.99 0.52
CA ALA A 34 3.66 -8.68 -0.74
C ALA A 34 3.08 -9.95 -1.36
N VAL A 35 1.89 -9.83 -1.94
CA VAL A 35 1.26 -10.82 -2.83
C VAL A 35 0.89 -10.10 -4.11
N ASP A 36 1.07 -10.72 -5.26
CA ASP A 36 0.66 -10.16 -6.55
C ASP A 36 0.11 -11.29 -7.43
N ASP A 37 -1.05 -11.08 -8.06
CA ASP A 37 -1.67 -12.09 -8.94
C ASP A 37 -0.90 -12.26 -10.27
N ALA A 38 -0.10 -11.27 -10.67
CA ALA A 38 0.68 -11.27 -11.91
C ALA A 38 2.11 -10.71 -11.69
N PRO A 39 2.98 -11.43 -10.96
CA PRO A 39 4.30 -10.92 -10.63
C PRO A 39 5.21 -10.82 -11.87
N GLU A 40 5.73 -9.62 -12.11
CA GLU A 40 6.66 -9.35 -13.20
C GLU A 40 8.09 -9.85 -12.89
N PRO A 41 8.91 -10.17 -13.91
CA PRO A 41 10.33 -10.46 -13.73
C PRO A 41 11.04 -9.35 -12.94
N GLY A 42 11.78 -9.73 -11.90
CA GLY A 42 12.49 -8.78 -11.04
C GLY A 42 11.67 -8.23 -9.87
N MET A 43 10.33 -8.39 -9.86
CA MET A 43 9.49 -7.91 -8.74
C MET A 43 9.90 -8.52 -7.39
N ARG A 44 10.20 -9.83 -7.37
CA ARG A 44 10.71 -10.51 -6.16
C ARG A 44 11.95 -9.82 -5.60
N ARG A 45 12.89 -9.46 -6.48
CA ARG A 45 14.13 -8.78 -6.09
C ARG A 45 13.84 -7.39 -5.56
N ALA A 46 13.00 -6.61 -6.25
CA ALA A 46 12.62 -5.27 -5.82
C ALA A 46 11.92 -5.27 -4.44
N VAL A 47 11.03 -6.24 -4.20
CA VAL A 47 10.38 -6.43 -2.88
C VAL A 47 11.40 -6.77 -1.80
N ALA A 48 12.37 -7.64 -2.10
CA ALA A 48 13.42 -7.99 -1.15
C ALA A 48 14.36 -6.82 -0.85
N GLU A 49 14.73 -6.01 -1.85
CA GLU A 49 15.53 -4.79 -1.68
C GLU A 49 14.79 -3.73 -0.85
N ALA A 50 13.46 -3.71 -0.89
CA ALA A 50 12.61 -2.91 -0.02
C ALA A 50 12.40 -3.56 1.37
N GLY A 51 13.05 -4.67 1.71
CA GLY A 51 12.95 -5.32 3.02
C GLY A 51 11.65 -6.09 3.26
N GLY A 52 10.92 -6.46 2.20
CA GLY A 52 9.76 -7.33 2.27
C GLY A 52 10.00 -8.71 1.66
N ALA A 53 8.94 -9.52 1.60
CA ALA A 53 8.96 -10.81 0.91
C ALA A 53 7.76 -10.91 -0.04
N LEU A 54 8.02 -11.32 -1.29
CA LEU A 54 6.97 -11.63 -2.27
C LEU A 54 6.55 -13.09 -2.13
N GLN A 55 5.30 -13.30 -1.71
CA GLN A 55 4.66 -14.61 -1.64
C GLN A 55 3.85 -14.88 -2.91
N PRO A 56 3.73 -16.15 -3.35
CA PRO A 56 2.79 -16.51 -4.39
C PRO A 56 1.34 -16.22 -3.93
N PRO A 57 0.39 -16.06 -4.87
CA PRO A 57 -1.02 -15.93 -4.50
C PRO A 57 -1.49 -17.12 -3.65
N PRO A 58 -1.87 -16.89 -2.38
CA PRO A 58 -2.31 -17.96 -1.50
C PRO A 58 -3.73 -18.43 -1.85
N THR A 59 -4.06 -19.63 -1.40
CA THR A 59 -5.44 -20.12 -1.26
C THR A 59 -6.20 -19.29 -0.21
N ASP A 60 -7.53 -19.42 -0.15
CA ASP A 60 -8.35 -18.66 0.82
C ASP A 60 -7.97 -19.00 2.28
N ASP A 61 -7.64 -20.25 2.59
CA ASP A 61 -7.22 -20.69 3.93
C ASP A 61 -5.83 -20.16 4.31
N GLU A 62 -4.85 -20.28 3.40
CA GLU A 62 -3.51 -19.71 3.59
C GLU A 62 -3.57 -18.17 3.72
N LEU A 63 -4.49 -17.53 2.99
CA LEU A 63 -4.69 -16.10 3.09
C LEU A 63 -5.27 -15.69 4.44
N ALA A 64 -6.25 -16.45 4.96
CA ALA A 64 -6.80 -16.21 6.28
C ALA A 64 -5.73 -16.35 7.37
N GLU A 65 -4.88 -17.38 7.28
CA GLU A 65 -3.74 -17.57 8.19
C GLU A 65 -2.75 -16.41 8.08
N LEU A 66 -2.39 -15.99 6.87
CA LEU A 66 -1.50 -14.86 6.64
C LEU A 66 -2.07 -13.56 7.23
N MET A 67 -3.35 -13.27 6.97
CA MET A 67 -4.02 -12.07 7.47
C MET A 67 -4.13 -12.03 8.99
N SER A 68 -4.32 -13.18 9.65
CA SER A 68 -4.33 -13.26 11.13
C SER A 68 -3.00 -12.84 11.78
N ARG A 69 -1.91 -12.93 11.03
CA ARG A 69 -0.55 -12.53 11.46
C ARG A 69 -0.20 -11.11 11.04
N CYS A 70 -1.01 -10.50 10.18
CA CYS A 70 -0.79 -9.16 9.66
C CYS A 70 -1.48 -8.11 10.52
N GLY A 71 -0.80 -6.97 10.69
CA GLY A 71 -1.40 -5.83 11.38
C GLY A 71 -2.45 -5.11 10.53
N ALA A 72 -2.28 -5.13 9.22
CA ALA A 72 -3.19 -4.50 8.27
C ALA A 72 -3.07 -5.15 6.90
N PHE A 73 -4.14 -4.98 6.11
CA PHE A 73 -4.22 -5.32 4.70
C PHE A 73 -4.30 -4.04 3.88
N LEU A 74 -3.49 -3.92 2.83
CA LEU A 74 -3.48 -2.77 1.94
C LEU A 74 -3.60 -3.25 0.48
N PRO A 75 -4.82 -3.24 -0.08
CA PRO A 75 -5.04 -3.63 -1.46
C PRO A 75 -4.50 -2.57 -2.43
N THR A 76 -4.08 -2.98 -3.61
CA THR A 76 -3.76 -2.04 -4.70
C THR A 76 -5.00 -1.20 -5.04
N PRO A 77 -4.83 0.10 -5.38
CA PRO A 77 -5.93 0.90 -5.87
C PRO A 77 -6.63 0.23 -7.05
N GLY A 78 -7.96 0.12 -6.97
CA GLY A 78 -8.78 -0.53 -8.00
C GLY A 78 -8.93 -2.05 -7.86
N LEU A 79 -8.41 -2.66 -6.78
CA LEU A 79 -8.80 -4.03 -6.44
C LEU A 79 -10.31 -4.08 -6.26
N ALA A 80 -10.99 -4.97 -6.98
CA ALA A 80 -12.44 -5.06 -6.91
C ALA A 80 -12.92 -5.41 -5.49
N ASP A 81 -13.99 -4.77 -5.00
CA ASP A 81 -14.54 -5.05 -3.67
C ASP A 81 -14.93 -6.51 -3.46
N ARG A 82 -15.35 -7.18 -4.55
CA ARG A 82 -15.67 -8.61 -4.59
C ARG A 82 -14.46 -9.54 -4.67
N HIS A 83 -13.23 -9.00 -4.66
CA HIS A 83 -12.01 -9.80 -4.73
C HIS A 83 -11.88 -10.68 -3.49
N ARG A 84 -11.35 -11.91 -3.66
CA ARG A 84 -11.24 -12.88 -2.56
C ARG A 84 -10.47 -12.33 -1.36
N ALA A 85 -9.40 -11.57 -1.61
CA ALA A 85 -8.61 -10.96 -0.56
C ALA A 85 -9.39 -9.95 0.29
N MET A 86 -10.27 -9.14 -0.34
CA MET A 86 -11.14 -8.22 0.41
C MET A 86 -12.07 -8.98 1.34
N ARG A 87 -12.72 -10.04 0.83
CA ARG A 87 -13.62 -10.89 1.62
C ARG A 87 -12.91 -11.56 2.79
N VAL A 88 -11.72 -12.12 2.57
CA VAL A 88 -10.94 -12.79 3.62
C VAL A 88 -10.49 -11.79 4.69
N ALA A 89 -10.03 -10.58 4.31
CA ALA A 89 -9.63 -9.54 5.26
C ALA A 89 -10.78 -9.15 6.20
N LEU A 90 -11.96 -8.92 5.62
CA LEU A 90 -13.17 -8.60 6.39
C LEU A 90 -13.56 -9.75 7.33
N SER A 91 -13.48 -10.99 6.85
CA SER A 91 -13.84 -12.17 7.65
C SER A 91 -12.85 -12.44 8.78
N ALA A 92 -11.55 -12.16 8.56
CA ALA A 92 -10.49 -12.28 9.56
C ALA A 92 -10.45 -11.10 10.55
N GLY A 93 -11.22 -10.04 10.31
CA GLY A 93 -11.17 -8.81 11.11
C GLY A 93 -9.88 -8.00 10.94
N THR A 94 -9.10 -8.28 9.89
CA THR A 94 -7.87 -7.55 9.60
C THR A 94 -8.21 -6.16 9.06
N PRO A 95 -7.68 -5.07 9.65
CA PRO A 95 -7.93 -3.72 9.17
C PRO A 95 -7.52 -3.57 7.70
N VAL A 96 -8.46 -3.09 6.88
CA VAL A 96 -8.18 -2.73 5.49
C VAL A 96 -7.83 -1.24 5.44
N LEU A 97 -6.61 -0.93 5.01
CA LEU A 97 -6.10 0.43 4.88
C LEU A 97 -5.91 0.79 3.42
N SER A 98 -5.87 2.08 3.16
CA SER A 98 -5.45 2.69 1.90
C SER A 98 -4.14 3.45 2.07
N GLU A 99 -3.55 3.85 0.95
CA GLU A 99 -2.43 4.78 0.91
C GLU A 99 -2.74 6.12 1.58
N PHE A 100 -4.01 6.54 1.60
CA PHE A 100 -4.46 7.76 2.26
C PHE A 100 -4.41 7.64 3.77
N ASP A 101 -4.81 6.50 4.32
CA ASP A 101 -4.74 6.23 5.76
C ASP A 101 -3.28 6.27 6.24
N LEU A 102 -2.36 5.73 5.44
CA LEU A 102 -0.92 5.79 5.73
C LEU A 102 -0.36 7.20 5.57
N ALA A 103 -0.74 7.93 4.52
CA ALA A 103 -0.28 9.30 4.31
C ALA A 103 -0.74 10.22 5.46
N GLY A 104 -2.00 10.14 5.87
CA GLY A 104 -2.54 10.90 7.00
C GLY A 104 -1.95 10.46 8.36
N ALA A 105 -1.47 9.22 8.47
CA ALA A 105 -0.76 8.75 9.66
C ALA A 105 0.69 9.24 9.76
N TRP A 106 1.29 9.63 8.64
CA TRP A 106 2.74 9.86 8.52
C TRP A 106 3.13 11.28 8.10
N ASP A 107 2.18 12.11 7.69
CA ASP A 107 2.38 13.51 7.37
C ASP A 107 1.38 14.37 8.16
N ASP A 108 1.90 15.37 8.87
CA ASP A 108 1.09 16.32 9.65
C ASP A 108 0.47 17.41 8.76
N ARG A 109 0.81 17.46 7.47
CA ARG A 109 0.25 18.42 6.52
C ARG A 109 -1.13 17.96 6.02
N PRO A 110 -2.13 18.85 5.95
CA PRO A 110 -3.47 18.48 5.50
C PRO A 110 -3.43 17.91 4.08
N VAL A 111 -3.85 16.65 3.93
CA VAL A 111 -4.02 16.01 2.63
C VAL A 111 -5.29 16.58 2.00
N VAL A 112 -5.13 17.49 1.03
CA VAL A 112 -6.26 18.03 0.26
C VAL A 112 -6.64 17.01 -0.81
N ALA A 113 -7.70 16.25 -0.53
CA ALA A 113 -8.31 15.35 -1.51
C ALA A 113 -9.12 16.16 -2.53
N VAL A 114 -8.58 16.36 -3.73
CA VAL A 114 -9.35 16.89 -4.88
C VAL A 114 -9.95 15.71 -5.64
N THR A 115 -11.17 15.31 -5.29
CA THR A 115 -11.86 14.24 -6.00
C THR A 115 -12.45 14.80 -7.31
N GLY A 116 -11.82 14.50 -8.43
CA GLY A 116 -12.39 14.71 -9.75
C GLY A 116 -12.33 13.40 -10.53
N THR A 117 -13.38 13.08 -11.28
CA THR A 117 -13.47 11.87 -12.11
C THR A 117 -12.30 11.78 -13.12
N ASN A 118 -11.66 12.92 -13.44
CA ASN A 118 -10.41 13.07 -14.20
C ASN A 118 -9.23 13.67 -13.39
N GLY A 119 -9.19 13.48 -12.07
CA GLY A 119 -8.22 14.08 -11.13
C GLY A 119 -7.37 13.06 -10.34
N LYS A 120 -7.31 11.80 -10.79
CA LYS A 120 -6.58 10.71 -10.11
C LYS A 120 -5.07 11.01 -9.97
N THR A 121 -4.47 11.69 -10.94
CA THR A 121 -3.04 11.99 -10.98
C THR A 121 -2.63 12.94 -9.87
N THR A 122 -3.39 14.04 -9.66
CA THR A 122 -3.05 15.07 -8.66
C THR A 122 -3.10 14.55 -7.23
N VAL A 123 -4.04 13.65 -6.93
CA VAL A 123 -4.17 13.02 -5.62
C VAL A 123 -3.08 11.96 -5.40
N THR A 124 -2.76 11.18 -6.44
CA THR A 124 -1.66 10.19 -6.40
C THR A 124 -0.32 10.87 -6.15
N THR A 125 -0.07 12.05 -6.75
CA THR A 125 1.15 12.82 -6.51
C THR A 125 1.30 13.26 -5.06
N LEU A 126 0.23 13.79 -4.45
CA LEU A 126 0.28 14.26 -3.06
C LEU A 126 0.52 13.12 -2.08
N VAL A 127 -0.13 11.97 -2.30
CA VAL A 127 0.13 10.77 -1.49
C VAL A 127 1.55 10.26 -1.75
N ALA A 128 1.99 10.20 -3.01
CA ALA A 128 3.36 9.81 -3.33
C ALA A 128 4.38 10.75 -2.66
N ALA A 129 4.10 12.05 -2.56
CA ALA A 129 4.94 13.02 -1.86
C ALA A 129 4.93 12.81 -0.33
N ALA A 130 3.79 12.53 0.28
CA ALA A 130 3.70 12.15 1.70
C ALA A 130 4.44 10.82 2.00
N LEU A 131 4.43 9.91 1.02
CA LEU A 131 5.15 8.64 1.06
C LEU A 131 6.63 8.76 0.63
N ALA A 132 7.06 9.90 0.06
CA ALA A 132 8.44 10.14 -0.38
C ALA A 132 9.38 10.43 0.81
N PRO A 133 10.71 10.29 0.65
CA PRO A 133 11.66 10.71 1.68
C PRO A 133 11.52 12.22 1.92
N SER A 134 11.41 12.63 3.18
CA SER A 134 11.23 14.02 3.58
C SER A 134 12.48 14.84 3.25
N SER A 135 12.50 15.47 2.07
CA SER A 135 13.48 16.48 1.68
C SER A 135 12.76 17.79 1.39
N GLY A 136 12.24 18.45 2.42
CA GLY A 136 11.97 19.91 2.48
C GLY A 136 11.22 20.64 1.35
N ALA A 137 10.71 19.98 0.31
CA ALA A 137 10.13 20.62 -0.85
C ALA A 137 8.69 20.15 -1.04
N VAL A 138 7.76 21.09 -0.96
CA VAL A 138 6.40 20.92 -1.46
C VAL A 138 6.51 20.79 -2.98
N ALA A 139 6.43 19.56 -3.50
CA ALA A 139 6.39 19.33 -4.93
C ALA A 139 4.93 19.40 -5.42
N ALA A 140 4.55 20.53 -5.99
CA ALA A 140 3.40 20.57 -6.89
C ALA A 140 3.82 19.90 -8.21
N ALA A 141 3.61 18.58 -8.34
CA ALA A 141 3.80 17.88 -9.61
C ALA A 141 2.43 17.60 -10.24
N GLY A 142 1.97 18.57 -11.03
CA GLY A 142 0.90 18.37 -11.99
C GLY A 142 1.51 17.86 -13.30
N GLU A 143 1.33 16.58 -13.62
CA GLU A 143 1.61 16.08 -14.96
C GLU A 143 0.36 16.31 -15.81
N CYS A 144 0.36 17.41 -16.57
CA CYS A 144 -0.61 17.68 -17.62
C CYS A 144 -0.09 16.98 -18.88
N HIS A 145 -0.70 15.87 -19.28
CA HIS A 145 -0.54 15.34 -20.62
C HIS A 145 -1.85 15.49 -21.40
N ARG A 146 -1.63 16.04 -22.60
CA ARG A 146 -2.56 16.68 -23.53
C ARG A 146 -3.67 15.75 -24.01
#